data_AF-A0A261AEX6-F1
#
_entry.id   AF-A0A261AEX6-F1
#
_cell.length_a   1.000
_cell.length_b   1.000
_cell.length_c   1.000
_cell.angle_alpha   90.00
_cell.angle_beta   90.00
_cell.angle_gamma   90.00
#
_symmetry.space_group_name_H-M   'P 1'
#
loop_
_entity.id
_entity.type
_entity.pdbx_description
1 polymer ?
#
loop_
_entity_poly.entity_id
_entity_poly.type
_entity_poly.pdbx_seq_one_letter_code
_entity_poly.pdbx_strand_id
1 'polypeptide(L)'
;MEIKRLTIEECREGVFDIRRKVFIEEQNCPEHMEWEEEEERDSVYFVAFSGNRAVGCLRLRPVEQDLWKMERVAVLKEFRRRRIATDLVREAMIFVQTETPSSSIYAYAQVTALQAYVSLGFTVLSKVWIEDETFIPHQTIFWGTPVSIPVFLKHQAENSDVVYEEYDARHPSVLPKIEAYKQRLENLETWNIRSLHIHLEDLVVSKIIRNNFINFCANSQKFLDGNHDLSSDIMKQSKNLLKIADAKLNTGHFNEVDENWRKLYALVSFVQSFLLFRGRRADFELQNALKIADKGLCMGRIDEEIVPIRQLAWLIHEQLPAVFATIHPSFLSISFEKTQNFLSPLPNSVPIPECCDEDCLERVISAVSQGTPLLIRQHCMHMPAVRKWNIEFLLKELHSRTFPVEIGTKYSDEDWSQKLMTFRDFIENSENQRLYLAQHRLFDQVPHLKRDVIIPDACFGESTNPDDVDMNMWIGPSNTVSPLHTDPRNNMFVQVHGTKLFRMVSPEDTDSVYPFDGILSNTSQVDVENPDPEEFPEFSRIRRVFDGVVNAGDALFIPQKWWHFVRSTTPSISISFWFD
;
A
#
# COMPACT_ATOMS: atom_id res chain seq x y z
N MET A 1 -7.92 -11.22 16.40
CA MET A 1 -9.33 -11.44 16.05
C MET A 1 -9.36 -12.57 15.05
N GLU A 2 -10.23 -13.54 15.25
CA GLU A 2 -10.41 -14.65 14.31
C GLU A 2 -11.70 -14.40 13.53
N ILE A 3 -11.70 -14.55 12.21
CA ILE A 3 -12.93 -14.52 11.40
C ILE A 3 -13.25 -15.95 10.98
N LYS A 4 -14.49 -16.36 11.20
CA LYS A 4 -14.99 -17.68 10.80
C LYS A 4 -16.13 -17.53 9.81
N ARG A 5 -16.12 -18.42 8.81
CA ARG A 5 -17.27 -18.66 7.93
C ARG A 5 -18.17 -19.69 8.61
N LEU A 6 -19.43 -19.36 8.85
CA LEU A 6 -20.39 -20.15 9.62
C LEU A 6 -21.76 -20.19 8.92
N THR A 7 -22.55 -21.22 9.22
CA THR A 7 -24.00 -21.22 8.91
C THR A 7 -24.78 -20.50 9.99
N ILE A 8 -26.06 -20.17 9.72
CA ILE A 8 -26.92 -19.54 10.72
C ILE A 8 -27.09 -20.41 11.95
N GLU A 9 -27.20 -21.73 11.80
CA GLU A 9 -27.32 -22.69 12.92
C GLU A 9 -26.10 -22.64 13.85
N GLU A 10 -24.91 -22.39 13.30
CA GLU A 10 -23.65 -22.34 14.05
C GLU A 10 -23.44 -21.01 14.79
N CYS A 11 -24.08 -19.92 14.35
CA CYS A 11 -23.79 -18.57 14.85
C CYS A 11 -25.00 -17.75 15.29
N ARG A 12 -26.22 -18.32 15.29
CA ARG A 12 -27.49 -17.61 15.52
C ARG A 12 -27.47 -16.67 16.71
N GLU A 13 -27.16 -17.20 17.90
CA GLU A 13 -27.18 -16.42 19.14
C GLU A 13 -26.18 -15.24 19.09
N GLY A 14 -24.94 -15.50 18.67
CA GLY A 14 -23.90 -14.49 18.62
C GLY A 14 -24.17 -13.37 17.60
N VAL A 15 -24.67 -13.74 16.41
CA VAL A 15 -25.03 -12.77 15.37
C VAL A 15 -26.25 -11.96 15.78
N PHE A 16 -27.28 -12.60 16.33
CA PHE A 16 -28.48 -11.91 16.80
C PHE A 16 -28.18 -10.90 17.91
N ASP A 17 -27.31 -11.24 18.86
CA ASP A 17 -26.88 -10.32 19.91
C ASP A 17 -26.13 -9.10 19.36
N ILE A 18 -25.26 -9.29 18.36
CA ILE A 18 -24.56 -8.18 17.70
C ILE A 18 -25.57 -7.28 16.97
N ARG A 19 -26.44 -7.90 16.18
CA ARG A 19 -27.44 -7.22 15.33
C ARG A 19 -28.45 -6.43 16.15
N ARG A 20 -28.98 -7.01 17.23
CA ARG A 20 -29.84 -6.29 18.19
C ARG A 20 -29.16 -5.04 18.74
N LYS A 21 -27.92 -5.16 19.22
CA LYS A 21 -27.20 -4.01 19.80
C LYS A 21 -26.91 -2.92 18.78
N VAL A 22 -26.49 -3.31 17.57
CA VAL A 22 -26.04 -2.35 16.55
C VAL A 22 -27.21 -1.73 15.79
N PHE A 23 -28.18 -2.52 15.36
CA PHE A 23 -29.27 -2.04 14.51
C PHE A 23 -30.48 -1.59 15.34
N ILE A 24 -30.94 -2.40 16.30
CA ILE A 24 -32.14 -2.08 17.07
C ILE A 24 -31.83 -1.03 18.16
N GLU A 25 -30.89 -1.33 19.05
CA GLU A 25 -30.65 -0.47 20.22
C GLU A 25 -29.91 0.83 19.86
N GLU A 26 -28.96 0.79 18.94
CA GLU A 26 -28.14 1.95 18.58
C GLU A 26 -28.70 2.75 17.40
N GLN A 27 -29.07 2.08 16.31
CA GLN A 27 -29.56 2.74 15.10
C GLN A 27 -31.08 2.94 15.07
N ASN A 28 -31.80 2.45 16.10
CA ASN A 28 -33.25 2.52 16.22
C ASN A 28 -33.99 1.87 15.04
N CYS A 29 -33.41 0.83 14.42
CA CYS A 29 -34.09 0.06 13.41
C CYS A 29 -35.24 -0.74 14.05
N PRO A 30 -36.44 -0.77 13.44
CA PRO A 30 -37.55 -1.59 13.92
C PRO A 30 -37.19 -3.08 14.02
N GLU A 31 -37.54 -3.74 15.13
CA GLU A 31 -37.17 -5.15 15.38
C GLU A 31 -37.72 -6.10 14.29
N HIS A 32 -38.90 -5.81 13.74
CA HIS A 32 -39.52 -6.63 12.70
C HIS A 32 -38.77 -6.59 11.35
N MET A 33 -37.94 -5.56 11.11
CA MET A 33 -37.09 -5.49 9.91
C MET A 33 -35.81 -6.30 10.05
N GLU A 34 -35.45 -6.70 11.28
CA GLU A 34 -34.12 -7.22 11.55
C GLU A 34 -33.99 -8.73 11.42
N TRP A 35 -35.08 -9.47 11.26
CA TRP A 35 -34.99 -10.91 11.12
C TRP A 35 -36.04 -11.44 10.13
N GLU A 36 -35.56 -12.02 9.04
CA GLU A 36 -36.38 -12.66 8.01
C GLU A 36 -35.91 -14.08 7.78
N GLU A 37 -36.65 -15.07 8.27
CA GLU A 37 -36.18 -16.47 8.41
C GLU A 37 -35.78 -17.12 7.07
N GLU A 38 -36.43 -16.75 5.96
CA GLU A 38 -36.09 -17.24 4.62
C GLU A 38 -34.73 -16.69 4.16
N GLU A 39 -34.48 -15.40 4.34
CA GLU A 39 -33.19 -14.79 3.98
C GLU A 39 -32.04 -15.32 4.83
N GLU A 40 -32.27 -15.62 6.11
CA GLU A 40 -31.21 -16.08 7.01
C GLU A 40 -30.74 -17.51 6.66
N ARG A 41 -31.65 -18.38 6.19
CA ARG A 41 -31.36 -19.80 5.92
C ARG A 41 -30.40 -20.00 4.74
N ASP A 42 -30.55 -19.21 3.68
CA ASP A 42 -29.75 -19.37 2.45
C ASP A 42 -28.44 -18.54 2.48
N SER A 43 -28.15 -17.91 3.62
CA SER A 43 -27.02 -17.00 3.78
C SER A 43 -25.77 -17.68 4.35
N VAL A 44 -24.61 -17.15 3.94
CA VAL A 44 -23.31 -17.44 4.54
C VAL A 44 -22.95 -16.32 5.52
N TYR A 45 -22.46 -16.68 6.71
CA TYR A 45 -22.09 -15.72 7.73
C TYR A 45 -20.58 -15.65 7.90
N PHE A 46 -20.08 -14.43 7.98
CA PHE A 46 -18.72 -14.14 8.42
C PHE A 46 -18.83 -13.53 9.80
N VAL A 47 -18.22 -14.18 10.80
CA VAL A 47 -18.32 -13.76 12.19
C VAL A 47 -16.93 -13.57 12.75
N ALA A 48 -16.69 -12.37 13.28
CA ALA A 48 -15.45 -12.01 13.94
C ALA A 48 -15.53 -12.34 15.43
N PHE A 49 -14.52 -13.02 15.94
CA PHE A 49 -14.41 -13.45 17.33
C PHE A 49 -13.23 -12.78 18.05
N SER A 50 -13.50 -12.38 19.28
CA SER A 50 -12.49 -12.01 20.28
C SER A 50 -12.50 -13.06 21.38
N GLY A 51 -11.56 -14.01 21.31
CA GLY A 51 -11.66 -15.25 22.09
C GLY A 51 -12.89 -16.04 21.66
N ASN A 52 -13.76 -16.39 22.60
CA ASN A 52 -15.00 -17.11 22.31
C ASN A 52 -16.21 -16.20 22.06
N ARG A 53 -16.04 -14.87 22.14
CA ARG A 53 -17.14 -13.91 21.98
C ARG A 53 -17.24 -13.43 20.54
N ALA A 54 -18.42 -13.53 19.95
CA ALA A 54 -18.73 -12.88 18.68
C ALA A 54 -18.80 -11.35 18.87
N VAL A 55 -18.09 -10.61 18.03
CA VAL A 55 -17.92 -9.15 18.15
C VAL A 55 -18.23 -8.37 16.88
N GLY A 56 -18.33 -9.06 15.75
CA GLY A 56 -18.83 -8.49 14.50
C GLY A 56 -19.36 -9.58 13.59
N CYS A 57 -20.28 -9.21 12.70
CA CYS A 57 -20.91 -10.11 11.75
C CYS A 57 -21.10 -9.43 10.39
N LEU A 58 -21.18 -10.25 9.35
CA LEU A 58 -21.59 -9.90 8.00
C LEU A 58 -22.40 -11.06 7.45
N ARG A 59 -23.54 -10.76 6.84
CA ARG A 59 -24.37 -11.72 6.11
C ARG A 59 -24.10 -11.55 4.62
N LEU A 60 -23.88 -12.67 3.95
CA LEU A 60 -23.73 -12.72 2.50
C LEU A 60 -24.75 -13.71 1.94
N ARG A 61 -25.68 -13.21 1.14
CA ARG A 61 -26.83 -13.97 0.65
C ARG A 61 -26.82 -14.06 -0.87
N PRO A 62 -27.07 -15.23 -1.47
CA PRO A 62 -27.29 -15.32 -2.91
C PRO A 62 -28.65 -14.69 -3.23
N VAL A 63 -28.69 -13.78 -4.20
CA VAL A 63 -29.94 -13.18 -4.67
C VAL A 63 -30.32 -13.75 -6.03
N GLU A 64 -29.33 -13.92 -6.90
CA GLU A 64 -29.45 -14.54 -8.22
C GLU A 64 -28.22 -15.45 -8.44
N GLN A 65 -28.19 -16.21 -9.54
CA GLN A 65 -27.15 -17.22 -9.81
C GLN A 65 -25.71 -16.65 -9.79
N ASP A 66 -25.56 -15.37 -10.05
CA ASP A 66 -24.31 -14.64 -10.23
C ASP A 66 -24.28 -13.32 -9.45
N LEU A 67 -25.16 -13.16 -8.48
CA LEU A 67 -25.25 -11.95 -7.67
C LEU A 67 -25.45 -12.27 -6.20
N TRP A 68 -24.49 -11.85 -5.38
CA TRP A 68 -24.56 -11.90 -3.94
C TRP A 68 -24.91 -10.52 -3.38
N LYS A 69 -25.78 -10.49 -2.39
CA LYS A 69 -26.05 -9.30 -1.58
C LYS A 69 -25.31 -9.43 -0.26
N MET A 70 -24.49 -8.43 0.01
CA MET A 70 -23.81 -8.26 1.28
C MET A 70 -24.62 -7.31 2.15
N GLU A 71 -24.89 -7.73 3.38
CA GLU A 71 -25.79 -7.01 4.28
C GLU A 71 -25.49 -7.32 5.75
N ARG A 72 -26.13 -6.56 6.64
CA ARG A 72 -26.01 -6.72 8.11
C ARG A 72 -24.55 -6.71 8.60
N VAL A 73 -23.72 -5.87 8.00
CA VAL A 73 -22.35 -5.64 8.44
C VAL A 73 -22.39 -4.86 9.76
N ALA A 74 -22.16 -5.55 10.87
CA ALA A 74 -22.26 -4.97 12.21
C ALA A 74 -21.03 -5.31 13.05
N VAL A 75 -20.57 -4.33 13.82
CA VAL A 75 -19.50 -4.50 14.81
C VAL A 75 -19.94 -3.82 16.09
N LEU A 76 -19.84 -4.54 17.20
CA LEU A 76 -20.14 -4.00 18.52
C LEU A 76 -19.31 -2.74 18.79
N LYS A 77 -19.92 -1.74 19.41
CA LYS A 77 -19.35 -0.39 19.57
C LYS A 77 -17.96 -0.40 20.19
N GLU A 78 -17.72 -1.23 21.20
CA GLU A 78 -16.44 -1.38 21.90
C GLU A 78 -15.33 -2.05 21.05
N PHE A 79 -15.70 -2.66 19.92
CA PHE A 79 -14.78 -3.32 18.98
C PHE A 79 -14.63 -2.57 17.65
N ARG A 80 -15.32 -1.43 17.47
CA ARG A 80 -15.16 -0.56 16.29
C ARG A 80 -13.78 0.10 16.25
N ARG A 81 -13.44 0.69 15.10
CA ARG A 81 -12.12 1.27 14.80
C ARG A 81 -10.96 0.25 14.83
N ARG A 82 -11.27 -1.05 14.88
CA ARG A 82 -10.32 -2.18 14.76
C ARG A 82 -10.39 -2.90 13.41
N ARG A 83 -11.06 -2.27 12.43
CA ARG A 83 -11.24 -2.76 11.04
C ARG A 83 -11.96 -4.09 10.85
N ILE A 84 -12.62 -4.56 11.89
CA ILE A 84 -13.39 -5.80 11.87
C ILE A 84 -14.39 -5.81 10.71
N ALA A 85 -15.12 -4.71 10.47
CA ALA A 85 -16.05 -4.60 9.34
C ALA A 85 -15.33 -4.78 7.99
N THR A 86 -14.21 -4.10 7.79
CA THR A 86 -13.40 -4.18 6.56
C THR A 86 -12.85 -5.58 6.32
N ASP A 87 -12.39 -6.27 7.37
CA ASP A 87 -11.88 -7.62 7.27
C ASP A 87 -13.00 -8.64 7.00
N LEU A 88 -14.18 -8.48 7.62
CA LEU A 88 -15.37 -9.26 7.31
C LEU A 88 -15.76 -9.14 5.83
N VAL A 89 -15.79 -7.91 5.30
CA VAL A 89 -16.08 -7.67 3.88
C VAL A 89 -15.04 -8.32 2.97
N ARG A 90 -13.75 -8.26 3.34
CA ARG A 90 -12.68 -8.88 2.55
C ARG A 90 -12.82 -10.41 2.51
N GLU A 91 -13.09 -11.05 3.64
CA GLU A 91 -13.32 -12.50 3.69
C GLU A 91 -14.53 -12.90 2.85
N ALA A 92 -15.60 -12.08 2.85
CA ALA A 92 -16.75 -12.28 1.97
C ALA A 92 -16.40 -12.17 0.49
N MET A 93 -15.58 -11.17 0.10
CA MET A 93 -15.10 -11.03 -1.27
C MET A 93 -14.24 -12.22 -1.70
N ILE A 94 -13.30 -12.65 -0.85
CA ILE A 94 -12.44 -13.81 -1.11
C ILE A 94 -13.30 -15.05 -1.33
N PHE A 95 -14.29 -15.28 -0.46
CA PHE A 95 -15.22 -16.41 -0.60
C PHE A 95 -15.95 -16.41 -1.94
N VAL A 96 -16.53 -15.28 -2.35
CA VAL A 96 -17.25 -15.18 -3.64
C VAL A 96 -16.30 -15.44 -4.80
N GLN A 97 -15.07 -14.91 -4.74
CA GLN A 97 -14.05 -15.15 -5.77
C GLN A 97 -13.65 -16.61 -5.86
N THR A 98 -13.53 -17.32 -4.74
CA THR A 98 -13.05 -18.71 -4.72
C THR A 98 -14.13 -19.70 -5.09
N GLU A 99 -15.35 -19.51 -4.58
CA GLU A 99 -16.43 -20.50 -4.70
C GLU A 99 -17.32 -20.23 -5.92
N THR A 100 -17.51 -18.95 -6.26
CA THR A 100 -18.36 -18.52 -7.38
C THR A 100 -17.70 -17.39 -8.19
N PRO A 101 -16.58 -17.65 -8.89
CA PRO A 101 -15.78 -16.60 -9.55
C PRO A 101 -16.54 -15.73 -10.57
N SER A 102 -17.66 -16.25 -11.10
CA SER A 102 -18.57 -15.56 -12.02
C SER A 102 -19.55 -14.61 -11.34
N SER A 103 -19.54 -14.50 -10.00
CA SER A 103 -20.54 -13.72 -9.28
C SER A 103 -20.02 -12.36 -8.83
N SER A 104 -20.93 -11.38 -8.83
CA SER A 104 -20.69 -10.03 -8.31
C SER A 104 -21.26 -9.88 -6.90
N ILE A 105 -20.82 -8.84 -6.18
CA ILE A 105 -21.35 -8.46 -4.86
C ILE A 105 -21.95 -7.07 -4.95
N TYR A 106 -23.14 -6.88 -4.41
CA TYR A 106 -23.68 -5.55 -4.15
C TYR A 106 -24.13 -5.39 -2.70
N ALA A 107 -24.25 -4.15 -2.25
CA ALA A 107 -24.79 -3.83 -0.93
C ALA A 107 -25.46 -2.47 -0.94
N TYR A 108 -26.36 -2.27 0.02
CA TYR A 108 -26.86 -0.95 0.39
C TYR A 108 -25.98 -0.43 1.52
N ALA A 109 -25.00 0.40 1.19
CA ALA A 109 -24.04 0.93 2.15
C ALA A 109 -24.56 2.22 2.77
N GLN A 110 -24.53 2.31 4.09
CA GLN A 110 -24.74 3.57 4.80
C GLN A 110 -23.73 4.60 4.31
N VAL A 111 -24.16 5.83 4.06
CA VAL A 111 -23.28 6.91 3.55
C VAL A 111 -22.06 7.12 4.46
N THR A 112 -22.21 6.93 5.76
CA THR A 112 -21.13 7.02 6.77
C THR A 112 -20.07 5.93 6.64
N ALA A 113 -20.40 4.79 6.02
CA ALA A 113 -19.50 3.65 5.81
C ALA A 113 -18.95 3.58 4.38
N LEU A 114 -19.42 4.46 3.47
CA LEU A 114 -19.16 4.38 2.03
C LEU A 114 -17.66 4.33 1.69
N GLN A 115 -16.86 5.20 2.34
CA GLN A 115 -15.42 5.27 2.09
C GLN A 115 -14.70 3.95 2.40
N ALA A 116 -15.17 3.19 3.40
CA ALA A 116 -14.59 1.89 3.72
C ALA A 116 -14.82 0.89 2.59
N TYR A 117 -16.00 0.87 1.97
CA TYR A 117 -16.28 0.00 0.83
C TYR A 117 -15.54 0.43 -0.44
N VAL A 118 -15.49 1.73 -0.73
CA VAL A 118 -14.73 2.26 -1.87
C VAL A 118 -13.24 1.88 -1.75
N SER A 119 -12.67 1.92 -0.54
CA SER A 119 -11.29 1.48 -0.30
C SER A 119 -11.05 -0.02 -0.54
N LEU A 120 -12.11 -0.82 -0.60
CA LEU A 120 -12.08 -2.25 -0.93
C LEU A 120 -12.35 -2.51 -2.42
N GLY A 121 -12.49 -1.47 -3.24
CA GLY A 121 -12.71 -1.60 -4.68
C GLY A 121 -14.17 -1.61 -5.11
N PHE A 122 -15.12 -1.31 -4.21
CA PHE A 122 -16.52 -1.12 -4.60
C PHE A 122 -16.71 0.20 -5.35
N THR A 123 -17.58 0.20 -6.35
CA THR A 123 -18.05 1.39 -7.06
C THR A 123 -19.45 1.78 -6.57
N VAL A 124 -19.69 3.09 -6.41
CA VAL A 124 -20.99 3.62 -6.01
C VAL A 124 -21.92 3.76 -7.22
N LEU A 125 -23.08 3.11 -7.17
CA LEU A 125 -24.04 3.03 -8.27
C LEU A 125 -25.19 4.03 -8.14
N SER A 126 -25.85 4.12 -6.99
CA SER A 126 -27.05 4.95 -6.84
C SER A 126 -26.73 6.37 -6.37
N LYS A 127 -27.71 7.27 -6.47
CA LYS A 127 -27.77 8.47 -5.62
C LYS A 127 -28.06 8.08 -4.17
N VAL A 128 -27.88 9.01 -3.25
CA VAL A 128 -28.32 8.82 -1.86
C VAL A 128 -29.83 8.64 -1.84
N TRP A 129 -30.29 7.59 -1.17
CA TRP A 129 -31.69 7.32 -0.87
C TRP A 129 -31.85 7.05 0.62
N ILE A 130 -33.06 7.20 1.13
CA ILE A 130 -33.38 7.01 2.55
C ILE A 130 -34.10 5.67 2.68
N GLU A 131 -33.60 4.81 3.55
CA GLU A 131 -34.30 3.57 3.87
C GLU A 131 -35.55 3.89 4.70
N ASP A 132 -36.69 3.37 4.23
CA ASP A 132 -37.98 3.57 4.88
C ASP A 132 -37.94 3.06 6.32
N GLU A 133 -38.66 3.76 7.21
CA GLU A 133 -38.75 3.51 8.65
C GLU A 133 -37.46 3.71 9.48
N THR A 134 -36.26 3.72 8.89
CA THR A 134 -34.99 3.94 9.62
C THR A 134 -34.44 5.35 9.47
N PHE A 135 -34.82 6.07 8.41
CA PHE A 135 -34.27 7.39 8.03
C PHE A 135 -32.75 7.40 7.79
N ILE A 136 -32.13 6.24 7.58
CA ILE A 136 -30.69 6.12 7.37
C ILE A 136 -30.37 6.34 5.88
N PRO A 137 -29.46 7.27 5.53
CA PRO A 137 -29.06 7.49 4.16
C PRO A 137 -28.15 6.37 3.66
N HIS A 138 -28.52 5.78 2.53
CA HIS A 138 -27.83 4.69 1.88
C HIS A 138 -27.45 5.04 0.44
N GLN A 139 -26.43 4.36 -0.07
CA GLN A 139 -26.11 4.26 -1.49
C GLN A 139 -25.83 2.82 -1.85
N THR A 140 -26.25 2.43 -3.04
CA THR A 140 -25.96 1.12 -3.60
C THR A 140 -24.55 1.08 -4.10
N ILE A 141 -23.79 0.10 -3.65
CA ILE A 141 -22.41 -0.16 -4.04
C ILE A 141 -22.32 -1.51 -4.73
N PHE A 142 -21.35 -1.63 -5.62
CA PHE A 142 -21.14 -2.83 -6.43
C PHE A 142 -19.66 -3.15 -6.56
N TRP A 143 -19.36 -4.43 -6.47
CA TRP A 143 -18.04 -4.99 -6.69
C TRP A 143 -18.16 -6.18 -7.63
N GLY A 144 -17.31 -6.21 -8.65
CA GLY A 144 -17.29 -7.28 -9.63
C GLY A 144 -15.91 -7.42 -10.26
N THR A 145 -15.60 -8.63 -10.70
CA THR A 145 -14.39 -8.97 -11.46
C THR A 145 -14.65 -8.87 -12.97
N PRO A 146 -13.60 -8.81 -13.82
CA PRO A 146 -13.74 -8.88 -15.27
C PRO A 146 -14.51 -10.12 -15.77
N VAL A 147 -14.55 -11.20 -14.98
CA VAL A 147 -15.30 -12.42 -15.29
C VAL A 147 -16.77 -12.27 -14.87
N SER A 148 -17.04 -11.72 -13.69
CA SER A 148 -18.40 -11.66 -13.15
C SER A 148 -19.29 -10.59 -13.79
N ILE A 149 -18.73 -9.47 -14.25
CA ILE A 149 -19.54 -8.35 -14.72
C ILE A 149 -20.25 -8.67 -16.05
N PRO A 150 -19.60 -9.30 -17.06
CA PRO A 150 -20.29 -9.74 -18.27
C PRO A 150 -21.41 -10.75 -18.00
N VAL A 151 -21.22 -11.64 -17.01
CA VAL A 151 -22.26 -12.61 -16.61
C VAL A 151 -23.45 -11.89 -16.01
N PHE A 152 -23.19 -10.98 -15.06
CA PHE A 152 -24.21 -10.12 -14.45
C PHE A 152 -25.02 -9.36 -15.49
N LEU A 153 -24.36 -8.63 -16.39
CA LEU A 153 -25.05 -7.83 -17.40
C LEU A 153 -25.88 -8.68 -18.37
N LYS A 154 -25.40 -9.87 -18.72
CA LYS A 154 -26.14 -10.80 -19.56
C LYS A 154 -27.42 -11.26 -18.86
N HIS A 155 -27.34 -11.67 -17.59
CA HIS A 155 -28.51 -12.08 -16.84
C HIS A 155 -29.51 -10.92 -16.63
N GLN A 156 -29.03 -9.69 -16.42
CA GLN A 156 -29.93 -8.53 -16.33
C GLN A 156 -30.65 -8.25 -17.65
N ALA A 157 -29.99 -8.44 -18.79
CA ALA A 157 -30.62 -8.31 -20.10
C ALA A 157 -31.70 -9.39 -20.33
N GLU A 158 -31.45 -10.63 -19.88
CA GLU A 158 -32.38 -11.76 -19.97
C GLU A 158 -33.61 -11.60 -19.05
N ASN A 159 -33.51 -10.80 -17.98
CA ASN A 159 -34.57 -10.55 -17.00
C ASN A 159 -35.13 -9.12 -17.07
N SER A 160 -35.08 -8.47 -18.23
CA SER A 160 -35.44 -7.05 -18.40
C SER A 160 -36.91 -6.68 -18.09
N ASP A 161 -37.80 -7.67 -17.98
CA ASP A 161 -39.21 -7.47 -17.63
C ASP A 161 -39.44 -7.33 -16.11
N VAL A 162 -38.43 -7.59 -15.27
CA VAL A 162 -38.54 -7.47 -13.81
C VAL A 162 -38.36 -6.02 -13.38
N VAL A 163 -39.30 -5.52 -12.59
CA VAL A 163 -39.26 -4.15 -12.05
C VAL A 163 -38.50 -4.16 -10.72
N TYR A 164 -37.45 -3.37 -10.65
CA TYR A 164 -36.66 -3.13 -9.43
C TYR A 164 -36.82 -1.67 -8.97
N GLU A 165 -36.50 -1.40 -7.71
CA GLU A 165 -36.41 -0.03 -7.20
C GLU A 165 -35.25 0.73 -7.85
N GLU A 166 -35.37 2.05 -8.05
CA GLU A 166 -34.37 2.84 -8.79
C GLU A 166 -32.95 2.77 -8.22
N TYR A 167 -32.84 2.48 -6.92
CA TYR A 167 -31.57 2.33 -6.23
C TYR A 167 -31.00 0.91 -6.28
N ASP A 168 -31.75 -0.12 -6.67
CA ASP A 168 -31.26 -1.50 -6.70
C ASP A 168 -30.13 -1.67 -7.72
N ALA A 169 -29.16 -2.55 -7.44
CA ALA A 169 -28.03 -2.83 -8.34
C ALA A 169 -28.48 -3.41 -9.70
N ARG A 170 -29.69 -3.99 -9.76
CA ARG A 170 -30.32 -4.60 -10.92
C ARG A 170 -31.16 -3.63 -11.73
N HIS A 171 -31.43 -2.43 -11.20
CA HIS A 171 -32.28 -1.47 -11.88
C HIS A 171 -31.62 -0.91 -13.16
N PRO A 172 -32.35 -0.78 -14.28
CA PRO A 172 -31.78 -0.29 -15.55
C PRO A 172 -31.06 1.06 -15.47
N SER A 173 -31.46 1.95 -14.55
CA SER A 173 -30.81 3.27 -14.38
C SER A 173 -29.37 3.20 -13.85
N VAL A 174 -29.00 2.12 -13.15
CA VAL A 174 -27.64 1.95 -12.60
C VAL A 174 -26.74 1.11 -13.49
N LEU A 175 -27.31 0.30 -14.40
CA LEU A 175 -26.55 -0.54 -15.33
C LEU A 175 -25.53 0.23 -16.17
N PRO A 176 -25.77 1.47 -16.67
CA PRO A 176 -24.75 2.24 -17.37
C PRO A 176 -23.47 2.51 -16.56
N LYS A 177 -23.57 2.61 -15.23
CA LYS A 177 -22.37 2.76 -14.37
C LYS A 177 -21.63 1.45 -14.20
N ILE A 178 -22.34 0.33 -14.16
CA ILE A 178 -21.74 -1.01 -14.16
C ILE A 178 -21.09 -1.26 -15.52
N GLU A 179 -21.73 -0.89 -16.62
CA GLU A 179 -21.14 -0.95 -17.97
C GLU A 179 -19.92 -0.02 -18.06
N ALA A 180 -19.92 1.18 -17.46
CA ALA A 180 -18.74 2.03 -17.42
C ALA A 180 -17.61 1.45 -16.52
N TYR A 181 -17.96 0.73 -15.45
CA TYR A 181 -17.01 0.01 -14.62
C TYR A 181 -16.40 -1.19 -15.36
N LYS A 182 -17.26 -1.98 -16.01
CA LYS A 182 -16.90 -3.06 -16.93
C LYS A 182 -16.04 -2.52 -18.07
N GLN A 183 -16.43 -1.43 -18.72
CA GLN A 183 -15.70 -0.80 -19.79
C GLN A 183 -14.34 -0.31 -19.30
N ARG A 184 -14.18 0.18 -18.07
CA ARG A 184 -12.83 0.47 -17.52
C ARG A 184 -11.97 -0.80 -17.39
N LEU A 185 -12.57 -1.94 -17.03
CA LEU A 185 -11.90 -3.24 -16.92
C LEU A 185 -11.66 -3.91 -18.29
N GLU A 186 -12.62 -3.85 -19.21
CA GLU A 186 -12.60 -4.37 -20.59
C GLU A 186 -11.81 -3.46 -21.53
N ASN A 187 -11.69 -2.17 -21.21
CA ASN A 187 -10.78 -1.28 -21.93
C ASN A 187 -9.37 -1.84 -21.79
N LEU A 188 -8.99 -2.52 -20.70
CA LEU A 188 -7.69 -3.21 -20.61
C LEU A 188 -7.54 -4.41 -21.57
N GLU A 189 -8.55 -4.70 -22.38
CA GLU A 189 -8.48 -5.60 -23.54
C GLU A 189 -8.57 -4.86 -24.89
N THR A 190 -9.13 -3.65 -24.90
CA THR A 190 -9.44 -2.83 -26.09
C THR A 190 -8.78 -1.45 -26.07
N TRP A 191 -7.75 -1.28 -25.23
CA TRP A 191 -7.09 -0.01 -24.98
C TRP A 191 -6.59 0.54 -26.31
N ASN A 192 -7.12 1.71 -26.71
CA ASN A 192 -6.72 2.38 -27.93
C ASN A 192 -5.35 3.01 -27.70
N ILE A 193 -4.30 2.18 -27.77
CA ILE A 193 -2.91 2.60 -27.62
C ILE A 193 -2.58 3.71 -28.60
N ARG A 194 -3.21 3.69 -29.79
CA ARG A 194 -3.02 4.73 -30.80
C ARG A 194 -3.37 6.11 -30.26
N SER A 195 -4.37 6.26 -29.37
CA SER A 195 -4.78 7.57 -28.82
C SER A 195 -3.85 8.12 -27.73
N LEU A 196 -2.95 7.30 -27.17
CA LEU A 196 -2.08 7.72 -26.05
C LEU A 196 -1.12 8.87 -26.38
N HIS A 197 -0.84 9.09 -27.66
CA HIS A 197 -0.01 10.20 -28.10
C HIS A 197 -0.58 11.58 -27.74
N ILE A 198 -1.89 11.69 -27.53
CA ILE A 198 -2.54 12.94 -27.09
C ILE A 198 -1.96 13.40 -25.75
N HIS A 199 -1.62 12.46 -24.86
CA HIS A 199 -0.99 12.77 -23.58
C HIS A 199 0.50 13.16 -23.71
N LEU A 200 1.08 13.12 -24.92
CA LEU A 200 2.37 13.74 -25.21
C LEU A 200 2.25 15.15 -25.80
N GLU A 201 1.05 15.62 -26.18
CA GLU A 201 0.89 16.91 -26.85
C GLU A 201 1.37 18.07 -25.98
N ASP A 202 1.14 17.95 -24.68
CA ASP A 202 1.53 18.91 -23.64
C ASP A 202 2.99 18.77 -23.19
N LEU A 203 3.70 17.70 -23.61
CA LEU A 203 5.08 17.47 -23.16
C LEU A 203 6.10 18.26 -23.97
N VAL A 204 7.01 18.94 -23.29
CA VAL A 204 8.15 19.66 -23.89
C VAL A 204 9.27 18.68 -24.27
N VAL A 205 8.97 17.76 -25.19
CA VAL A 205 9.94 16.84 -25.80
C VAL A 205 10.16 17.19 -27.26
N SER A 206 11.33 16.83 -27.81
CA SER A 206 11.62 17.13 -29.22
C SER A 206 10.58 16.48 -30.16
N LYS A 207 10.28 17.15 -31.28
CA LYS A 207 9.36 16.62 -32.30
C LYS A 207 9.76 15.22 -32.78
N ILE A 208 11.07 14.92 -32.79
CA ILE A 208 11.59 13.61 -33.15
C ILE A 208 11.11 12.56 -32.14
N ILE A 209 11.25 12.81 -30.83
CA ILE A 209 10.80 11.87 -29.79
C ILE A 209 9.29 11.69 -29.82
N ARG A 210 8.54 12.79 -29.96
CA ARG A 210 7.07 12.75 -30.06
C ARG A 210 6.62 11.90 -31.26
N ASN A 211 7.21 12.11 -32.44
CA ASN A 211 6.89 11.32 -33.63
C ASN A 211 7.27 9.84 -33.47
N ASN A 212 8.39 9.53 -32.79
CA ASN A 212 8.76 8.15 -32.50
C ASN A 212 7.74 7.48 -31.56
N PHE A 213 7.24 8.18 -30.55
CA PHE A 213 6.20 7.64 -29.68
C PHE A 213 4.85 7.50 -30.40
N ILE A 214 4.43 8.47 -31.22
CA ILE A 214 3.22 8.35 -32.06
C ILE A 214 3.31 7.10 -32.94
N ASN A 215 4.46 6.90 -33.60
CA ASN A 215 4.69 5.72 -34.45
C ASN A 215 4.69 4.43 -33.64
N PHE A 216 5.30 4.44 -32.46
CA PHE A 216 5.27 3.31 -31.52
C PHE A 216 3.83 2.96 -31.17
N CYS A 217 3.03 3.91 -30.68
CA CYS A 217 1.62 3.71 -30.36
C CYS A 217 0.80 3.18 -31.55
N ALA A 218 1.01 3.75 -32.74
CA ALA A 218 0.31 3.31 -33.94
C ALA A 218 0.68 1.88 -34.36
N ASN A 219 1.96 1.49 -34.26
CA ASN A 219 2.41 0.15 -34.55
C ASN A 219 1.94 -0.86 -33.49
N SER A 220 1.99 -0.48 -32.21
CA SER A 220 1.44 -1.25 -31.10
C SER A 220 -0.05 -1.55 -31.30
N GLN A 221 -0.83 -0.57 -31.73
CA GLN A 221 -2.24 -0.78 -32.05
C GLN A 221 -2.40 -1.76 -33.23
N LYS A 222 -1.67 -1.56 -34.34
CA LYS A 222 -1.71 -2.49 -35.48
C LYS A 222 -1.35 -3.93 -35.09
N PHE A 223 -0.40 -4.10 -34.17
CA PHE A 223 -0.05 -5.41 -33.65
C PHE A 223 -1.19 -6.05 -32.87
N LEU A 224 -1.88 -5.28 -32.01
CA LEU A 224 -3.08 -5.74 -31.32
C LEU A 224 -4.22 -6.06 -32.29
N ASP A 225 -4.31 -5.32 -33.40
CA ASP A 225 -5.27 -5.55 -34.49
C ASP A 225 -4.90 -6.77 -35.37
N GLY A 226 -3.82 -7.51 -35.04
CA GLY A 226 -3.43 -8.77 -35.68
C GLY A 226 -2.18 -8.73 -36.57
N ASN A 227 -1.52 -7.57 -36.72
CA ASN A 227 -0.28 -7.47 -37.50
C ASN A 227 0.95 -7.87 -36.66
N HIS A 228 1.16 -9.17 -36.51
CA HIS A 228 2.22 -9.71 -35.66
C HIS A 228 3.65 -9.52 -36.20
N ASP A 229 3.82 -9.19 -37.49
CA ASP A 229 5.14 -8.91 -38.09
C ASP A 229 5.84 -7.70 -37.46
N LEU A 230 5.05 -6.79 -36.86
CA LEU A 230 5.54 -5.59 -36.19
C LEU A 230 6.19 -5.86 -34.82
N SER A 231 6.13 -7.09 -34.29
CA SER A 231 6.61 -7.41 -32.93
C SER A 231 8.06 -6.96 -32.68
N SER A 232 8.98 -7.26 -33.61
CA SER A 232 10.39 -6.87 -33.50
C SER A 232 10.58 -5.35 -33.50
N ASP A 233 9.87 -4.66 -34.39
CA ASP A 233 9.97 -3.21 -34.54
C ASP A 233 9.40 -2.48 -33.32
N ILE A 234 8.25 -2.93 -32.79
CA ILE A 234 7.62 -2.38 -31.58
C ILE A 234 8.55 -2.53 -30.37
N MET A 235 9.15 -3.72 -30.21
CA MET A 235 10.09 -3.96 -29.11
C MET A 235 11.35 -3.10 -29.24
N LYS A 236 11.85 -2.87 -30.46
CA LYS A 236 12.97 -1.96 -30.73
C LYS A 236 12.60 -0.50 -30.45
N GLN A 237 11.41 -0.06 -30.87
CA GLN A 237 10.90 1.29 -30.62
C GLN A 237 10.74 1.56 -29.12
N SER A 238 10.10 0.64 -28.38
CA SER A 238 9.98 0.74 -26.92
C SER A 238 11.35 0.88 -26.26
N LYS A 239 12.28 -0.04 -26.56
CA LYS A 239 13.63 -0.03 -25.97
C LYS A 239 14.36 1.28 -26.23
N ASN A 240 14.25 1.84 -27.43
CA ASN A 240 14.88 3.12 -27.76
C ASN A 240 14.26 4.29 -26.99
N LEU A 241 12.92 4.35 -26.91
CA LEU A 241 12.21 5.40 -26.17
C LEU A 241 12.51 5.34 -24.67
N LEU A 242 12.45 4.14 -24.07
CA LEU A 242 12.84 3.93 -22.68
C LEU A 242 14.29 4.29 -22.46
N LYS A 243 15.23 3.87 -23.33
CA LYS A 243 16.66 4.20 -23.18
C LYS A 243 16.90 5.71 -23.18
N ILE A 244 16.22 6.46 -24.05
CA ILE A 244 16.36 7.92 -24.11
C ILE A 244 15.76 8.57 -22.86
N ALA A 245 14.57 8.13 -22.44
CA ALA A 245 13.94 8.64 -21.23
C ALA A 245 14.81 8.31 -19.99
N ASP A 246 15.27 7.06 -19.84
CA ASP A 246 16.16 6.59 -18.77
C ASP A 246 17.45 7.42 -18.70
N ALA A 247 18.08 7.72 -19.85
CA ALA A 247 19.26 8.59 -19.89
C ALA A 247 18.98 10.02 -19.41
N LYS A 248 17.74 10.51 -19.52
CA LYS A 248 17.31 11.83 -19.02
C LYS A 248 16.86 11.79 -17.56
N LEU A 249 16.28 10.68 -17.11
CA LEU A 249 15.95 10.48 -15.71
C LEU A 249 17.20 10.36 -14.82
N ASN A 250 18.31 9.91 -15.40
CA ASN A 250 19.59 9.74 -14.71
C ASN A 250 20.59 10.89 -14.98
N THR A 251 20.14 12.06 -15.44
CA THR A 251 20.98 13.26 -15.54
C THR A 251 20.75 14.16 -14.33
N GLY A 252 21.63 14.12 -13.34
CA GLY A 252 21.56 14.98 -12.15
C GLY A 252 20.66 14.42 -11.04
N HIS A 253 20.15 15.31 -10.18
CA HIS A 253 19.28 14.91 -9.07
C HIS A 253 17.89 14.51 -9.58
N PHE A 254 17.35 13.38 -9.07
CA PHE A 254 16.06 12.86 -9.51
C PHE A 254 14.90 13.85 -9.33
N ASN A 255 14.95 14.72 -8.32
CA ASN A 255 13.93 15.75 -8.06
C ASN A 255 13.96 16.90 -9.07
N GLU A 256 15.06 17.08 -9.79
CA GLU A 256 15.23 18.10 -10.84
C GLU A 256 14.89 17.56 -12.23
N VAL A 257 14.60 16.26 -12.33
CA VAL A 257 14.25 15.61 -13.58
C VAL A 257 12.92 16.16 -14.08
N ASP A 258 12.96 16.68 -15.30
CA ASP A 258 11.78 17.19 -15.99
C ASP A 258 10.69 16.10 -16.07
N GLU A 259 9.52 16.43 -15.51
CA GLU A 259 8.34 15.56 -15.46
C GLU A 259 7.92 15.03 -16.82
N ASN A 260 8.26 15.74 -17.90
CA ASN A 260 7.96 15.29 -19.26
C ASN A 260 8.64 13.95 -19.59
N TRP A 261 9.87 13.74 -19.11
CA TRP A 261 10.56 12.46 -19.31
C TRP A 261 9.98 11.36 -18.42
N ARG A 262 9.52 11.70 -17.22
CA ARG A 262 8.83 10.78 -16.31
C ARG A 262 7.48 10.33 -16.88
N LYS A 263 6.73 11.24 -17.50
CA LYS A 263 5.48 10.95 -18.22
C LYS A 263 5.71 10.05 -19.42
N LEU A 264 6.70 10.37 -20.26
CA LEU A 264 7.07 9.51 -21.39
C LEU A 264 7.47 8.10 -20.92
N TYR A 265 8.24 8.02 -19.84
CA TYR A 265 8.66 6.74 -19.25
C TYR A 265 7.46 5.87 -18.84
N ALA A 266 6.53 6.46 -18.07
CA ALA A 266 5.33 5.78 -17.62
C ALA A 266 4.47 5.30 -18.81
N LEU A 267 4.26 6.16 -19.81
CA LEU A 267 3.48 5.83 -21.02
C LEU A 267 4.08 4.67 -21.81
N VAL A 268 5.39 4.69 -22.06
CA VAL A 268 6.06 3.63 -22.81
C VAL A 268 6.05 2.32 -22.02
N SER A 269 6.32 2.39 -20.71
CA SER A 269 6.22 1.23 -19.82
C SER A 269 4.81 0.64 -19.80
N PHE A 270 3.77 1.47 -19.71
CA PHE A 270 2.39 1.03 -19.77
C PHE A 270 2.11 0.27 -21.08
N VAL A 271 2.41 0.87 -22.24
CA VAL A 271 2.16 0.24 -23.55
C VAL A 271 2.92 -1.07 -23.67
N GLN A 272 4.20 -1.10 -23.28
CA GLN A 272 4.99 -2.33 -23.38
C GLN A 272 4.49 -3.43 -22.44
N SER A 273 4.18 -3.09 -21.18
CA SER A 273 3.59 -4.03 -20.22
C SER A 273 2.27 -4.56 -20.74
N PHE A 274 1.43 -3.69 -21.30
CA PHE A 274 0.13 -4.04 -21.85
C PHE A 274 0.24 -5.03 -23.02
N LEU A 275 1.16 -4.79 -23.95
CA LEU A 275 1.38 -5.69 -25.09
C LEU A 275 1.84 -7.08 -24.65
N LEU A 276 2.74 -7.16 -23.67
CA LEU A 276 3.17 -8.43 -23.09
C LEU A 276 2.03 -9.13 -22.36
N PHE A 277 1.23 -8.36 -21.61
CA PHE A 277 0.04 -8.85 -20.95
C PHE A 277 -1.06 -9.35 -21.91
N ARG A 278 -1.15 -8.80 -23.12
CA ARG A 278 -2.09 -9.25 -24.16
C ARG A 278 -1.57 -10.42 -24.98
N GLY A 279 -0.25 -10.49 -25.19
CA GLY A 279 0.39 -11.55 -25.98
C GLY A 279 0.45 -12.93 -25.31
N ARG A 280 0.02 -13.02 -24.03
CA ARG A 280 0.09 -14.15 -23.07
C ARG A 280 0.48 -15.50 -23.66
N ARG A 281 1.66 -16.00 -23.30
CA ARG A 281 2.07 -17.39 -23.59
C ARG A 281 2.60 -18.15 -22.38
N ALA A 282 3.20 -17.47 -21.39
CA ALA A 282 3.75 -18.09 -20.18
C ALA A 282 3.92 -17.12 -19.01
N ASP A 283 4.03 -17.64 -17.78
CA ASP A 283 4.25 -16.87 -16.54
C ASP A 283 5.47 -15.94 -16.61
N PHE A 284 6.54 -16.35 -17.29
CA PHE A 284 7.74 -15.53 -17.48
C PHE A 284 7.45 -14.22 -18.21
N GLU A 285 6.55 -14.23 -19.20
CA GLU A 285 6.17 -13.03 -19.94
C GLU A 285 5.31 -12.09 -19.07
N LEU A 286 4.41 -12.65 -18.25
CA LEU A 286 3.62 -11.90 -17.28
C LEU A 286 4.54 -11.27 -16.22
N GLN A 287 5.50 -12.00 -15.69
CA GLN A 287 6.48 -11.47 -14.73
C GLN A 287 7.30 -10.32 -15.35
N ASN A 288 7.68 -10.43 -16.62
CA ASN A 288 8.36 -9.35 -17.34
C ASN A 288 7.44 -8.14 -17.57
N ALA A 289 6.17 -8.36 -17.91
CA ALA A 289 5.17 -7.31 -18.03
C ALA A 289 5.02 -6.53 -16.71
N LEU A 290 4.82 -7.26 -15.61
CA LEU A 290 4.71 -6.67 -14.26
C LEU A 290 5.96 -5.87 -13.89
N LYS A 291 7.15 -6.40 -14.15
CA LYS A 291 8.41 -5.69 -13.92
C LYS A 291 8.47 -4.36 -14.66
N ILE A 292 7.99 -4.32 -15.91
CA ILE A 292 7.95 -3.10 -16.72
C ILE A 292 6.92 -2.11 -16.15
N ALA A 293 5.73 -2.58 -15.76
CA ALA A 293 4.71 -1.75 -15.13
C ALA A 293 5.22 -1.13 -13.81
N ASP A 294 5.81 -1.95 -12.94
CA ASP A 294 6.41 -1.50 -11.68
C ASP A 294 7.56 -0.51 -11.92
N LYS A 295 8.41 -0.73 -12.93
CA LYS A 295 9.43 0.27 -13.32
C LYS A 295 8.80 1.58 -13.80
N GLY A 296 7.69 1.50 -14.53
CA GLY A 296 6.88 2.66 -14.91
C GLY A 296 6.32 3.42 -13.71
N LEU A 297 5.89 2.71 -12.67
CA LEU A 297 5.42 3.29 -11.40
C LEU A 297 6.56 3.95 -10.60
N CYS A 298 7.72 3.29 -10.51
CA CYS A 298 8.84 3.80 -9.74
C CYS A 298 9.53 5.00 -10.41
N MET A 299 9.77 4.92 -11.73
CA MET A 299 10.55 5.94 -12.46
C MET A 299 9.67 7.02 -13.08
N GLY A 300 8.41 6.68 -13.38
CA GLY A 300 7.50 7.53 -14.11
C GLY A 300 6.71 8.50 -13.23
N ARG A 301 5.80 9.23 -13.89
CA ARG A 301 4.74 10.02 -13.27
C ARG A 301 3.61 10.11 -14.29
N ILE A 302 2.42 9.65 -13.95
CA ILE A 302 1.27 9.69 -14.86
C ILE A 302 -0.04 9.84 -14.10
N ASP A 303 -1.01 10.45 -14.74
CA ASP A 303 -2.37 10.49 -14.24
C ASP A 303 -3.02 9.12 -14.44
N GLU A 304 -3.27 8.43 -13.32
CA GLU A 304 -3.83 7.09 -13.32
C GLU A 304 -5.34 7.06 -13.60
N GLU A 305 -6.02 8.19 -13.59
CA GLU A 305 -7.39 8.29 -14.13
C GLU A 305 -7.39 8.12 -15.66
N ILE A 306 -6.28 8.45 -16.29
CA ILE A 306 -6.07 8.40 -17.74
C ILE A 306 -5.35 7.12 -18.14
N VAL A 307 -4.25 6.79 -17.46
CA VAL A 307 -3.41 5.63 -17.76
C VAL A 307 -3.24 4.75 -16.53
N PRO A 308 -3.98 3.63 -16.42
CA PRO A 308 -4.11 2.88 -15.19
C PRO A 308 -3.00 1.83 -15.05
N ILE A 309 -1.74 2.25 -15.01
CA ILE A 309 -0.59 1.32 -14.93
C ILE A 309 -0.59 0.54 -13.61
N ARG A 310 -1.11 1.11 -12.50
CA ARG A 310 -1.32 0.40 -11.23
C ARG A 310 -2.32 -0.73 -11.37
N GLN A 311 -3.43 -0.49 -12.06
CA GLN A 311 -4.45 -1.52 -12.27
C GLN A 311 -3.90 -2.63 -13.17
N LEU A 312 -3.16 -2.28 -14.22
CA LEU A 312 -2.47 -3.27 -15.06
C LEU A 312 -1.47 -4.10 -14.24
N ALA A 313 -0.64 -3.47 -13.41
CA ALA A 313 0.30 -4.16 -12.54
C ALA A 313 -0.42 -5.11 -11.57
N TRP A 314 -1.51 -4.64 -10.95
CA TRP A 314 -2.33 -5.47 -10.06
C TRP A 314 -2.94 -6.67 -10.78
N LEU A 315 -3.56 -6.49 -11.95
CA LEU A 315 -4.14 -7.59 -12.72
C LEU A 315 -3.11 -8.63 -13.17
N ILE A 316 -1.90 -8.19 -13.53
CA ILE A 316 -0.80 -9.11 -13.87
C ILE A 316 -0.34 -9.86 -12.62
N HIS A 317 -0.21 -9.17 -11.49
CA HIS A 317 0.19 -9.75 -10.22
C HIS A 317 -0.76 -10.86 -9.76
N GLU A 318 -2.07 -10.63 -9.82
CA GLU A 318 -3.10 -11.62 -9.44
C GLU A 318 -3.07 -12.88 -10.31
N GLN A 319 -2.55 -12.81 -11.53
CA GLN A 319 -2.42 -13.96 -12.43
C GLN A 319 -1.13 -14.76 -12.20
N LEU A 320 -0.16 -14.19 -11.48
CA LEU A 320 1.09 -14.85 -11.19
C LEU A 320 0.94 -15.73 -9.93
N PRO A 321 1.43 -16.97 -9.95
CA PRO A 321 1.27 -17.85 -8.81
C PRO A 321 2.00 -17.30 -7.58
N ALA A 322 1.27 -17.20 -6.47
CA ALA A 322 1.81 -17.01 -5.14
C ALA A 322 2.51 -18.29 -4.68
N VAL A 323 3.58 -18.70 -5.36
CA VAL A 323 4.44 -19.78 -4.92
C VAL A 323 5.08 -19.34 -3.60
N PHE A 324 4.88 -20.11 -2.54
CA PHE A 324 5.50 -19.86 -1.24
C PHE A 324 7.01 -19.96 -1.39
N ALA A 325 7.64 -18.79 -1.41
CA ALA A 325 9.07 -18.62 -1.44
C ALA A 325 9.70 -19.10 -0.12
N THR A 326 10.90 -19.65 -0.19
CA THR A 326 11.67 -19.99 1.02
C THR A 326 12.13 -18.67 1.65
N ILE A 327 11.58 -18.32 2.81
CA ILE A 327 12.03 -17.12 3.53
C ILE A 327 13.47 -17.35 4.00
N HIS A 328 14.38 -16.48 3.58
CA HIS A 328 15.79 -16.60 3.94
C HIS A 328 15.97 -16.47 5.47
N PRO A 329 16.91 -17.22 6.10
CA PRO A 329 17.11 -17.19 7.55
C PRO A 329 17.41 -15.81 8.15
N SER A 330 17.97 -14.87 7.38
CA SER A 330 18.18 -13.48 7.82
C SER A 330 16.89 -12.70 8.06
N PHE A 331 15.76 -13.16 7.51
CA PHE A 331 14.40 -12.68 7.74
C PHE A 331 13.63 -13.52 8.75
N LEU A 332 14.17 -14.67 9.16
CA LEU A 332 13.58 -15.50 10.20
C LEU A 332 14.14 -15.04 11.54
N SER A 333 13.26 -14.72 12.48
CA SER A 333 13.63 -14.29 13.83
C SER A 333 14.49 -15.35 14.52
N ILE A 334 15.79 -15.09 14.65
CA ILE A 334 16.68 -15.84 15.55
C ILE A 334 16.28 -15.44 16.98
N SER A 335 16.20 -16.44 17.87
CA SER A 335 15.79 -16.26 19.26
C SER A 335 16.41 -15.03 19.94
N PHE A 336 15.59 -14.29 20.68
CA PHE A 336 15.92 -13.07 21.44
C PHE A 336 17.19 -13.20 22.30
N GLU A 337 17.55 -14.42 22.70
CA GLU A 337 18.70 -14.72 23.54
C GLU A 337 20.07 -14.63 22.81
N LYS A 338 20.11 -14.58 21.48
CA LYS A 338 21.36 -14.49 20.70
C LYS A 338 21.62 -13.13 20.03
N THR A 339 20.68 -12.19 20.09
CA THR A 339 20.71 -10.89 19.39
C THR A 339 21.00 -9.70 20.30
N GLN A 340 21.72 -9.90 21.41
CA GLN A 340 22.33 -8.80 22.17
C GLN A 340 23.57 -8.23 21.47
N ASN A 341 23.44 -7.78 20.22
CA ASN A 341 24.35 -6.79 19.66
C ASN A 341 23.73 -5.42 19.94
N PHE A 342 23.72 -5.04 21.22
CA PHE A 342 23.44 -3.65 21.58
C PHE A 342 24.54 -2.79 20.95
N LEU A 343 24.17 -1.67 20.34
CA LEU A 343 25.11 -0.58 20.11
C LEU A 343 25.77 -0.28 21.45
N SER A 344 27.08 -0.49 21.55
CA SER A 344 27.81 -0.14 22.76
C SER A 344 27.58 1.35 23.04
N PRO A 345 27.05 1.72 24.22
CA PRO A 345 26.89 3.13 24.57
C PRO A 345 28.25 3.81 24.51
N LEU A 346 28.29 4.99 23.91
CA LEU A 346 29.47 5.86 23.99
C LEU A 346 29.57 6.44 25.41
N PRO A 347 30.75 6.90 25.84
CA PRO A 347 30.92 7.50 27.17
C PRO A 347 29.98 8.69 27.45
N ASN A 348 29.54 9.38 26.41
CA ASN A 348 28.64 10.54 26.41
C ASN A 348 27.20 10.20 25.97
N SER A 349 26.86 8.91 25.86
CA SER A 349 25.50 8.47 25.50
C SER A 349 24.50 8.81 26.61
N VAL A 350 23.40 9.42 26.22
CA VAL A 350 22.22 9.70 27.05
C VAL A 350 20.99 9.07 26.38
N PRO A 351 19.95 8.68 27.13
CA PRO A 351 18.74 8.14 26.51
C PRO A 351 18.00 9.23 25.72
N ILE A 352 17.40 8.85 24.59
CA ILE A 352 16.36 9.67 23.94
C ILE A 352 15.21 9.87 24.95
N PRO A 353 14.73 11.11 25.17
CA PRO A 353 13.58 11.36 26.02
C PRO A 353 12.38 10.52 25.56
N GLU A 354 11.70 9.84 26.49
CA GLU A 354 10.58 8.95 26.15
C GLU A 354 9.30 9.33 26.87
N CYS A 355 8.14 9.11 26.25
CA CYS A 355 6.81 9.29 26.84
C CYS A 355 5.91 8.05 26.65
N CYS A 356 4.89 7.95 27.51
CA CYS A 356 3.85 6.92 27.49
C CYS A 356 2.45 7.59 27.63
N ASP A 357 1.39 6.80 27.45
CA ASP A 357 0.03 7.26 27.13
C ASP A 357 -0.59 8.32 28.07
N GLU A 358 -0.27 8.37 29.36
CA GLU A 358 -0.95 9.28 30.31
C GLU A 358 -0.62 10.77 30.06
N ASP A 359 0.60 11.10 29.58
CA ASP A 359 1.05 12.47 29.27
C ASP A 359 1.54 12.62 27.80
N CYS A 360 1.18 11.68 26.93
CA CYS A 360 1.78 11.56 25.61
C CYS A 360 1.53 12.78 24.71
N LEU A 361 0.30 13.32 24.70
CA LEU A 361 -0.08 14.37 23.76
C LEU A 361 0.67 15.69 24.02
N GLU A 362 0.67 16.18 25.26
CA GLU A 362 1.34 17.43 25.61
C GLU A 362 2.84 17.37 25.36
N ARG A 363 3.46 16.22 25.66
CA ARG A 363 4.88 16.00 25.41
C ARG A 363 5.21 15.94 23.93
N VAL A 364 4.37 15.30 23.11
CA VAL A 364 4.53 15.27 21.65
C VAL A 364 4.40 16.67 21.08
N ILE A 365 3.36 17.44 21.46
CA ILE A 365 3.18 18.83 21.02
C ILE A 365 4.38 19.68 21.41
N SER A 366 4.87 19.56 22.64
CA SER A 366 6.05 20.26 23.11
C SER A 366 7.30 19.88 22.32
N ALA A 367 7.51 18.60 22.06
CA ALA A 367 8.68 18.11 21.34
C ALA A 367 8.70 18.59 19.88
N VAL A 368 7.54 18.53 19.19
CA VAL A 368 7.39 19.05 17.82
C VAL A 368 7.62 20.56 17.80
N SER A 369 7.00 21.31 18.71
CA SER A 369 7.15 22.77 18.77
C SER A 369 8.58 23.23 19.10
N GLN A 370 9.31 22.45 19.90
CA GLN A 370 10.69 22.75 20.29
C GLN A 370 11.75 22.15 19.36
N GLY A 371 11.36 21.29 18.41
CA GLY A 371 12.31 20.60 17.54
C GLY A 371 13.25 19.65 18.28
N THR A 372 12.73 18.92 19.28
CA THR A 372 13.52 17.97 20.09
C THR A 372 13.04 16.53 19.91
N PRO A 373 13.94 15.53 19.84
CA PRO A 373 13.56 14.14 19.63
C PRO A 373 12.77 13.59 20.81
N LEU A 374 11.78 12.75 20.50
CA LEU A 374 10.92 12.12 21.49
C LEU A 374 10.55 10.70 21.06
N LEU A 375 10.84 9.74 21.92
CA LEU A 375 10.44 8.35 21.75
C LEU A 375 9.09 8.10 22.42
N ILE A 376 8.10 7.74 21.61
CA ILE A 376 6.72 7.57 22.01
C ILE A 376 6.44 6.08 22.11
N ARG A 377 6.34 5.57 23.34
CA ARG A 377 6.22 4.13 23.59
C ARG A 377 4.83 3.62 23.27
N GLN A 378 4.77 2.54 22.49
CA GLN A 378 3.57 1.72 22.23
C GLN A 378 2.35 2.46 21.65
N HIS A 379 2.49 3.74 21.27
CA HIS A 379 1.40 4.58 20.80
C HIS A 379 0.77 4.05 19.52
N CYS A 380 1.56 3.45 18.63
CA CYS A 380 1.10 2.92 17.36
C CYS A 380 0.61 1.47 17.43
N MET A 381 0.48 0.87 18.62
CA MET A 381 0.02 -0.53 18.77
C MET A 381 -1.40 -0.80 18.26
N HIS A 382 -2.19 0.24 18.03
CA HIS A 382 -3.51 0.14 17.43
C HIS A 382 -3.50 0.19 15.89
N MET A 383 -2.36 0.59 15.28
CA MET A 383 -2.19 0.63 13.83
C MET A 383 -2.25 -0.81 13.26
N PRO A 384 -3.14 -1.09 12.30
CA PRO A 384 -3.28 -2.45 11.77
C PRO A 384 -2.03 -2.99 11.07
N ALA A 385 -1.20 -2.15 10.46
CA ALA A 385 0.12 -2.55 9.99
C ALA A 385 0.95 -3.18 11.14
N VAL A 386 1.04 -2.53 12.30
CA VAL A 386 1.80 -3.04 13.47
C VAL A 386 1.28 -4.40 13.94
N ARG A 387 -0.03 -4.64 13.85
CA ARG A 387 -0.64 -5.89 14.30
C ARG A 387 -0.55 -7.04 13.30
N LYS A 388 -0.51 -6.72 12.01
CA LYS A 388 -0.72 -7.68 10.91
C LYS A 388 0.54 -7.93 10.09
N TRP A 389 1.36 -6.90 9.89
CA TRP A 389 2.47 -6.97 8.96
C TRP A 389 3.66 -7.69 9.60
N ASN A 390 4.01 -8.80 8.98
CA ASN A 390 5.28 -9.50 9.11
C ASN A 390 5.79 -9.82 7.70
N ILE A 391 6.96 -10.45 7.60
CA ILE A 391 7.58 -10.77 6.32
C ILE A 391 6.68 -11.71 5.51
N GLU A 392 6.03 -12.68 6.16
CA GLU A 392 5.11 -13.63 5.53
C GLU A 392 3.90 -12.92 4.91
N PHE A 393 3.31 -11.97 5.63
CA PHE A 393 2.19 -11.17 5.15
C PHE A 393 2.59 -10.34 3.92
N LEU A 394 3.71 -9.62 4.00
CA LEU A 394 4.18 -8.81 2.87
C LEU A 394 4.57 -9.68 1.68
N LEU A 395 5.15 -10.87 1.91
CA LEU A 395 5.48 -11.81 0.85
C LEU A 395 4.21 -12.27 0.11
N LYS A 396 3.14 -12.57 0.84
CA LYS A 396 1.84 -12.89 0.25
C LYS A 396 1.28 -11.76 -0.61
N GLU A 397 1.37 -10.52 -0.14
CA GLU A 397 0.78 -9.36 -0.83
C GLU A 397 1.66 -8.80 -1.97
N LEU A 398 2.97 -9.05 -1.94
CA LEU A 398 3.95 -8.34 -2.78
C LEU A 398 4.82 -9.25 -3.64
N HIS A 399 4.71 -10.59 -3.55
CA HIS A 399 5.70 -11.55 -4.08
C HIS A 399 6.31 -11.19 -5.45
N SER A 400 5.47 -10.91 -6.45
CA SER A 400 5.92 -10.65 -7.82
C SER A 400 6.15 -9.17 -8.13
N ARG A 401 5.86 -8.27 -7.19
CA ARG A 401 6.07 -6.83 -7.34
C ARG A 401 7.56 -6.51 -7.29
N THR A 402 8.00 -5.58 -8.14
CA THR A 402 9.42 -5.19 -8.27
C THR A 402 9.69 -3.90 -7.51
N PHE A 403 10.73 -3.90 -6.69
CA PHE A 403 11.12 -2.77 -5.84
C PHE A 403 12.58 -2.37 -6.05
N PRO A 404 12.94 -1.09 -5.85
CA PRO A 404 14.33 -0.69 -5.67
C PRO A 404 14.86 -1.23 -4.34
N VAL A 405 15.97 -1.95 -4.40
CA VAL A 405 16.64 -2.54 -3.25
C VAL A 405 18.09 -2.10 -3.27
N GLU A 406 18.54 -1.56 -2.15
CA GLU A 406 19.94 -1.24 -1.89
C GLU A 406 20.73 -2.51 -1.63
N ILE A 407 21.94 -2.57 -2.18
CA ILE A 407 22.89 -3.67 -2.06
C ILE A 407 24.19 -3.06 -1.54
N GLY A 408 24.64 -3.51 -0.37
CA GLY A 408 25.87 -3.01 0.24
C GLY A 408 25.73 -2.76 1.74
N THR A 409 26.83 -2.39 2.36
CA THR A 409 26.97 -2.11 3.79
C THR A 409 26.24 -0.83 4.22
N LYS A 410 26.52 0.26 3.51
CA LYS A 410 26.05 1.62 3.73
C LYS A 410 26.03 2.34 2.38
N TYR A 411 25.08 3.24 2.13
CA TYR A 411 25.04 4.01 0.87
C TYR A 411 26.21 5.00 0.69
N SER A 412 27.00 5.21 1.75
CA SER A 412 28.25 5.96 1.73
C SER A 412 29.42 5.18 1.13
N ASP A 413 29.31 3.86 0.97
CA ASP A 413 30.45 3.00 0.64
C ASP A 413 30.57 2.79 -0.88
N GLU A 414 31.80 2.62 -1.39
CA GLU A 414 32.07 2.51 -2.84
C GLU A 414 31.45 1.26 -3.49
N ASP A 415 31.14 0.22 -2.71
CA ASP A 415 30.50 -1.02 -3.16
C ASP A 415 28.97 -0.96 -3.15
N TRP A 416 28.38 0.17 -2.71
CA TRP A 416 26.93 0.34 -2.72
C TRP A 416 26.37 0.43 -4.14
N SER A 417 25.27 -0.28 -4.36
CA SER A 417 24.49 -0.16 -5.59
C SER A 417 23.00 -0.33 -5.31
N GLN A 418 22.17 0.10 -6.24
CA GLN A 418 20.73 -0.15 -6.18
C GLN A 418 20.31 -1.04 -7.35
N LYS A 419 19.48 -2.05 -7.07
CA LYS A 419 18.94 -2.96 -8.07
C LYS A 419 17.44 -3.10 -7.94
N LEU A 420 16.76 -3.16 -9.08
CA LEU A 420 15.37 -3.58 -9.14
C LEU A 420 15.27 -5.11 -9.08
N MET A 421 14.57 -5.63 -8.08
CA MET A 421 14.28 -7.06 -7.93
C MET A 421 12.87 -7.28 -7.40
N THR A 422 12.34 -8.49 -7.56
CA THR A 422 11.02 -8.80 -7.01
C THR A 422 11.08 -8.88 -5.48
N PHE A 423 9.95 -8.67 -4.80
CA PHE A 423 9.89 -8.86 -3.35
C PHE A 423 10.25 -10.29 -2.96
N ARG A 424 9.83 -11.28 -3.77
CA ARG A 424 10.27 -12.67 -3.61
C ARG A 424 11.79 -12.79 -3.65
N ASP A 425 12.43 -12.29 -4.72
CA ASP A 425 13.88 -12.38 -4.87
C ASP A 425 14.62 -11.70 -3.71
N PHE A 426 14.09 -10.57 -3.23
CA PHE A 426 14.61 -9.83 -2.07
C PHE A 426 14.58 -10.66 -0.79
N ILE A 427 13.47 -11.37 -0.55
CA ILE A 427 13.32 -12.22 0.64
C ILE A 427 14.10 -13.54 0.53
N GLU A 428 14.25 -14.12 -0.67
CA GLU A 428 14.97 -15.39 -0.89
C GLU A 428 16.49 -15.22 -0.92
N ASN A 429 16.99 -14.16 -1.55
CA ASN A 429 18.41 -14.01 -1.88
C ASN A 429 19.16 -13.04 -0.96
N SER A 430 18.68 -12.84 0.27
CA SER A 430 19.33 -11.96 1.25
C SER A 430 20.66 -12.51 1.81
N GLU A 431 21.15 -13.63 1.28
CA GLU A 431 22.45 -14.20 1.60
C GLU A 431 23.59 -13.31 1.06
N ASN A 432 24.53 -12.91 1.92
CA ASN A 432 25.77 -12.18 1.60
C ASN A 432 25.67 -10.79 0.94
N GLN A 433 24.48 -10.30 0.55
CA GLN A 433 24.33 -9.05 -0.22
C GLN A 433 23.81 -7.83 0.57
N ARG A 434 23.56 -7.96 1.89
CA ARG A 434 23.06 -6.86 2.75
C ARG A 434 21.93 -6.06 2.08
N LEU A 435 20.91 -6.78 1.63
CA LEU A 435 19.80 -6.18 0.88
C LEU A 435 18.93 -5.31 1.80
N TYR A 436 18.60 -4.09 1.36
CA TYR A 436 17.70 -3.22 2.11
C TYR A 436 16.72 -2.49 1.17
N LEU A 437 15.42 -2.72 1.35
CA LEU A 437 14.38 -1.93 0.70
C LEU A 437 14.20 -0.67 1.55
N ALA A 438 14.95 0.36 1.21
CA ALA A 438 15.01 1.61 1.93
C ALA A 438 14.26 2.72 1.19
N GLN A 439 13.65 3.62 1.96
CA GLN A 439 13.15 4.91 1.49
C GLN A 439 12.19 4.83 0.27
N HIS A 440 11.34 3.79 0.21
CA HIS A 440 10.44 3.58 -0.93
C HIS A 440 9.01 4.05 -0.64
N ARG A 441 8.41 4.80 -1.56
CA ARG A 441 6.99 5.21 -1.52
C ARG A 441 6.07 4.04 -1.91
N LEU A 442 6.07 2.98 -1.10
CA LEU A 442 5.37 1.73 -1.38
C LEU A 442 3.88 1.93 -1.73
N PHE A 443 3.22 2.87 -1.05
CA PHE A 443 1.79 3.13 -1.23
C PHE A 443 1.45 3.74 -2.59
N ASP A 444 2.40 4.41 -3.23
CA ASP A 444 2.22 4.89 -4.59
C ASP A 444 2.26 3.73 -5.58
N GLN A 445 2.93 2.64 -5.26
CA GLN A 445 2.97 1.44 -6.11
C GLN A 445 1.87 0.42 -5.74
N VAL A 446 1.51 0.36 -4.45
CA VAL A 446 0.63 -0.64 -3.84
C VAL A 446 -0.35 0.04 -2.87
N PRO A 447 -1.32 0.82 -3.38
CA PRO A 447 -2.14 1.70 -2.56
C PRO A 447 -3.06 0.97 -1.58
N HIS A 448 -3.44 -0.28 -1.86
CA HIS A 448 -4.29 -1.05 -0.95
C HIS A 448 -3.62 -1.35 0.39
N LEU A 449 -2.29 -1.32 0.48
CA LEU A 449 -1.57 -1.44 1.74
C LEU A 449 -1.64 -0.17 2.59
N LYS A 450 -1.85 1.02 1.99
CA LYS A 450 -2.03 2.30 2.73
C LYS A 450 -3.20 2.20 3.70
N ARG A 451 -4.20 1.36 3.39
CA ARG A 451 -5.32 1.12 4.28
C ARG A 451 -4.85 0.73 5.67
N ASP A 452 -3.77 -0.07 5.82
CA ASP A 452 -3.14 -0.60 7.06
C ASP A 452 -2.38 0.43 7.89
N VAL A 453 -2.22 1.63 7.36
CA VAL A 453 -1.45 2.71 7.97
C VAL A 453 -2.38 3.77 8.54
N ILE A 454 -2.03 4.29 9.70
CA ILE A 454 -2.66 5.46 10.31
C ILE A 454 -1.57 6.52 10.41
N ILE A 455 -1.79 7.70 9.83
CA ILE A 455 -0.85 8.81 9.97
C ILE A 455 -0.96 9.33 11.40
N PRO A 456 0.14 9.42 12.16
CA PRO A 456 0.11 10.00 13.51
C PRO A 456 -0.42 11.44 13.47
N ASP A 457 -1.28 11.81 14.42
CA ASP A 457 -1.95 13.12 14.42
C ASP A 457 -0.96 14.29 14.42
N ALA A 458 0.20 14.11 15.05
CA ALA A 458 1.27 15.11 15.10
C ALA A 458 1.88 15.47 13.73
N CYS A 459 1.63 14.67 12.69
CA CYS A 459 2.08 14.96 11.33
C CYS A 459 1.17 15.97 10.61
N PHE A 460 -0.03 16.22 11.12
CA PHE A 460 -0.97 17.21 10.59
C PHE A 460 -0.75 18.52 11.34
N GLY A 461 0.09 19.40 10.80
CA GLY A 461 0.30 20.74 11.34
C GLY A 461 -0.95 21.62 11.18
N GLU A 462 -0.85 22.69 10.40
CA GLU A 462 -2.02 23.51 10.05
C GLU A 462 -2.92 22.84 8.99
N SER A 463 -2.35 21.95 8.18
CA SER A 463 -3.07 21.17 7.18
C SER A 463 -3.55 19.85 7.75
N THR A 464 -4.81 19.51 7.46
CA THR A 464 -5.38 18.18 7.72
C THR A 464 -5.33 17.29 6.47
N ASN A 465 -4.65 17.70 5.40
CA ASN A 465 -4.59 16.94 4.16
C ASN A 465 -3.54 15.80 4.26
N PRO A 466 -3.94 14.52 4.19
CA PRO A 466 -3.01 13.39 4.22
C PRO A 466 -1.98 13.37 3.10
N ASP A 467 -2.22 14.08 2.00
CA ASP A 467 -1.31 14.12 0.86
C ASP A 467 -0.09 15.03 1.09
N ASP A 468 -0.10 15.84 2.16
CA ASP A 468 1.04 16.68 2.55
C ASP A 468 2.11 15.90 3.34
N VAL A 469 1.78 14.66 3.74
CA VAL A 469 2.66 13.76 4.49
C VAL A 469 3.24 12.70 3.56
N ASP A 470 4.56 12.73 3.37
CA ASP A 470 5.25 11.72 2.57
C ASP A 470 5.49 10.47 3.41
N MET A 471 5.07 9.31 2.91
CA MET A 471 5.27 8.03 3.61
C MET A 471 6.28 7.17 2.88
N ASN A 472 7.37 6.83 3.56
CA ASN A 472 8.41 5.95 3.03
C ASN A 472 8.52 4.68 3.85
N MET A 473 8.68 3.56 3.16
CA MET A 473 8.81 2.23 3.72
C MET A 473 10.27 1.82 3.85
N TRP A 474 10.55 1.12 4.95
CA TRP A 474 11.85 0.54 5.24
C TRP A 474 11.66 -0.93 5.59
N ILE A 475 12.15 -1.84 4.76
CA ILE A 475 12.02 -3.29 4.95
C ILE A 475 13.41 -3.91 4.78
N GLY A 476 13.86 -4.67 5.77
CA GLY A 476 15.18 -5.28 5.72
C GLY A 476 15.34 -6.46 6.68
N PRO A 477 16.34 -7.31 6.44
CA PRO A 477 16.76 -8.33 7.39
C PRO A 477 17.35 -7.70 8.66
N SER A 478 17.75 -8.54 9.62
CA SER A 478 18.58 -8.06 10.72
C SER A 478 19.91 -7.49 10.22
N ASN A 479 20.47 -6.55 10.99
CA ASN A 479 21.74 -5.86 10.75
C ASN A 479 21.78 -4.91 9.54
N THR A 480 20.64 -4.49 8.98
CA THR A 480 20.66 -3.35 8.06
C THR A 480 21.04 -2.07 8.79
N VAL A 481 21.79 -1.20 8.11
CA VAL A 481 22.33 0.05 8.67
C VAL A 481 21.98 1.22 7.77
N SER A 482 21.50 2.30 8.38
CA SER A 482 21.48 3.64 7.79
C SER A 482 22.54 4.48 8.53
N PRO A 483 23.60 4.94 7.83
CA PRO A 483 24.63 5.82 8.38
C PRO A 483 24.08 7.03 9.12
N LEU A 484 24.91 7.71 9.92
CA LEU A 484 24.51 8.94 10.58
C LEU A 484 24.25 10.03 9.52
N HIS A 485 23.01 10.50 9.42
CA HIS A 485 22.59 11.48 8.40
C HIS A 485 21.47 12.39 8.91
N THR A 486 21.13 13.42 8.12
CA THR A 486 20.01 14.32 8.39
C THR A 486 18.97 14.29 7.27
N ASP A 487 17.72 14.46 7.68
CA ASP A 487 16.57 14.59 6.79
C ASP A 487 16.17 16.07 6.60
N PRO A 488 15.61 16.44 5.43
CA PRO A 488 15.21 17.81 5.12
C PRO A 488 13.85 18.22 5.71
N ARG A 489 13.05 17.28 6.24
CA ARG A 489 11.71 17.51 6.83
C ARG A 489 11.65 16.91 8.24
N ASN A 490 10.62 17.26 9.01
CA ASN A 490 10.30 16.55 10.24
C ASN A 490 9.89 15.11 9.91
N ASN A 491 10.23 14.16 10.77
CA ASN A 491 9.95 12.75 10.52
C ASN A 491 9.36 12.09 11.77
N MET A 492 8.14 11.58 11.65
CA MET A 492 7.60 10.64 12.63
C MET A 492 7.94 9.23 12.15
N PHE A 493 8.90 8.58 12.80
CA PHE A 493 9.33 7.24 12.45
C PHE A 493 8.53 6.21 13.26
N VAL A 494 7.77 5.33 12.60
CA VAL A 494 6.98 4.28 13.26
C VAL A 494 7.57 2.92 12.96
N GLN A 495 7.85 2.15 14.03
CA GLN A 495 8.33 0.78 13.89
C GLN A 495 7.12 -0.18 13.82
N VAL A 496 6.97 -0.86 12.69
CA VAL A 496 5.85 -1.76 12.41
C VAL A 496 6.14 -3.18 12.88
N HIS A 497 7.32 -3.70 12.55
CA HIS A 497 7.74 -5.05 12.88
C HIS A 497 9.22 -5.04 13.27
N GLY A 498 9.61 -5.83 14.28
CA GLY A 498 10.99 -5.93 14.73
C GLY A 498 11.48 -4.74 15.54
N THR A 499 12.80 -4.64 15.70
CA THR A 499 13.46 -3.66 16.56
C THR A 499 14.59 -2.95 15.82
N LYS A 500 14.68 -1.63 16.03
CA LYS A 500 15.80 -0.80 15.55
C LYS A 500 16.45 -0.02 16.69
N LEU A 501 17.74 0.20 16.56
CA LEU A 501 18.57 1.04 17.42
C LEU A 501 18.80 2.38 16.73
N PHE A 502 18.66 3.46 17.48
CA PHE A 502 18.93 4.83 17.03
C PHE A 502 20.07 5.44 17.84
N ARG A 503 20.92 6.19 17.16
CA ARG A 503 21.93 7.08 17.75
C ARG A 503 21.81 8.45 17.10
N MET A 504 21.55 9.49 17.89
CA MET A 504 21.22 10.82 17.39
C MET A 504 22.16 11.89 17.96
N VAL A 505 22.47 12.89 17.13
CA VAL A 505 23.29 14.04 17.50
C VAL A 505 22.52 15.32 17.17
N SER A 506 22.62 16.31 18.04
CA SER A 506 21.94 17.60 17.85
C SER A 506 22.49 18.31 16.61
N PRO A 507 21.64 19.07 15.87
CA PRO A 507 22.13 19.95 14.80
C PRO A 507 23.18 20.96 15.28
N GLU A 508 23.20 21.32 16.57
CA GLU A 508 24.20 22.21 17.18
C GLU A 508 25.63 21.65 17.08
N ASP A 509 25.79 20.33 17.02
CA ASP A 509 27.07 19.62 16.94
C ASP A 509 27.41 19.18 15.50
N THR A 510 26.81 19.81 14.48
CA THR A 510 26.97 19.42 13.06
C THR A 510 28.43 19.39 12.60
N ASP A 511 29.24 20.36 13.00
CA ASP A 511 30.67 20.40 12.61
C ASP A 511 31.46 19.25 13.24
N SER A 512 31.01 18.73 14.38
CA SER A 512 31.65 17.63 15.12
C SER A 512 31.30 16.24 14.58
N VAL A 513 30.36 16.13 13.64
CA VAL A 513 30.03 14.86 12.98
C VAL A 513 30.64 14.71 11.59
N TYR A 514 31.52 15.62 11.17
CA TYR A 514 32.28 15.51 9.92
C TYR A 514 31.41 15.16 8.70
N PRO A 515 30.46 16.03 8.29
CA PRO A 515 29.69 15.79 7.07
C PRO A 515 30.58 15.60 5.84
N PHE A 516 30.16 14.81 4.86
CA PHE A 516 30.81 14.78 3.55
C PHE A 516 30.63 16.14 2.83
N ASP A 517 31.47 16.41 1.83
CA ASP A 517 31.27 17.57 0.95
C ASP A 517 30.27 17.27 -0.19
N GLY A 518 29.65 18.32 -0.73
CA GLY A 518 28.82 18.22 -1.93
C GLY A 518 27.47 17.53 -1.71
N ILE A 519 27.14 16.57 -2.58
CA ILE A 519 25.82 15.90 -2.63
C ILE A 519 25.51 15.11 -1.35
N LEU A 520 26.54 14.58 -0.68
CA LEU A 520 26.41 13.78 0.55
C LEU A 520 26.57 14.62 1.82
N SER A 521 26.44 15.95 1.74
CA SER A 521 26.61 16.86 2.89
C SER A 521 25.62 16.70 4.02
N ASN A 522 24.57 15.92 3.83
CA ASN A 522 23.66 15.51 4.88
C ASN A 522 24.07 14.18 5.56
N THR A 523 25.21 13.58 5.20
CA THR A 523 25.70 12.28 5.71
C THR A 523 27.07 12.47 6.37
N SER A 524 27.28 11.80 7.50
CA SER A 524 28.52 11.88 8.29
C SER A 524 29.56 10.88 7.79
N GLN A 525 30.83 11.27 7.87
CA GLN A 525 31.98 10.40 7.63
C GLN A 525 32.24 9.42 8.79
N VAL A 526 31.69 9.71 9.98
CA VAL A 526 31.99 8.96 11.21
C VAL A 526 31.24 7.64 11.22
N ASP A 527 31.97 6.53 11.42
CA ASP A 527 31.34 5.27 11.81
C ASP A 527 30.93 5.31 13.28
N VAL A 528 29.73 5.83 13.55
CA VAL A 528 29.27 6.13 14.92
C VAL A 528 29.18 4.92 15.84
N GLU A 529 29.25 3.71 15.31
CA GLU A 529 29.27 2.50 16.11
C GLU A 529 30.63 2.24 16.77
N ASN A 530 31.69 2.61 16.07
CA ASN A 530 33.07 2.48 16.50
C ASN A 530 33.86 3.70 15.99
N PRO A 531 33.58 4.90 16.54
CA PRO A 531 34.18 6.14 16.06
C PRO A 531 35.68 6.13 16.33
N ASP A 532 36.48 6.43 15.30
CA ASP A 532 37.93 6.58 15.44
C ASP A 532 38.26 7.95 16.06
N PRO A 533 38.80 8.00 17.30
CA PRO A 533 39.09 9.27 17.96
C PRO A 533 40.34 9.98 17.42
N GLU A 534 41.21 9.28 16.68
CA GLU A 534 42.37 9.89 16.02
C GLU A 534 41.94 10.60 14.72
N GLU A 535 41.03 9.98 13.96
CA GLU A 535 40.49 10.55 12.71
C GLU A 535 39.39 11.60 12.96
N PHE A 536 38.51 11.36 13.94
CA PHE A 536 37.35 12.21 14.24
C PHE A 536 37.36 12.75 15.69
N PRO A 537 38.40 13.49 16.12
CA PRO A 537 38.57 13.91 17.50
C PRO A 537 37.44 14.79 18.05
N GLU A 538 36.79 15.61 17.21
CA GLU A 538 35.69 16.48 17.65
C GLU A 538 34.41 15.69 17.94
N PHE A 539 34.21 14.53 17.31
CA PHE A 539 33.05 13.67 17.59
C PHE A 539 33.05 13.19 19.04
N SER A 540 34.24 12.86 19.56
CA SER A 540 34.44 12.44 20.95
C SER A 540 34.22 13.58 21.97
N ARG A 541 34.18 14.84 21.51
CA ARG A 541 33.94 16.02 22.36
C ARG A 541 32.48 16.44 22.42
N ILE A 542 31.62 15.83 21.61
CA ILE A 542 30.16 16.05 21.66
C ILE A 542 29.68 15.81 23.09
N ARG A 543 28.89 16.74 23.62
CA ARG A 543 28.47 16.67 25.03
C ARG A 543 27.45 15.56 25.28
N ARG A 544 26.54 15.34 24.34
CA ARG A 544 25.43 14.39 24.46
C ARG A 544 25.17 13.73 23.12
N VAL A 545 25.24 12.40 23.11
CA VAL A 545 24.77 11.56 22.01
C VAL A 545 23.53 10.83 22.50
N PHE A 546 22.42 10.89 21.76
CA PHE A 546 21.15 10.35 22.20
C PHE A 546 20.93 8.95 21.63
N ASP A 547 20.91 7.93 22.49
CA ASP A 547 20.68 6.55 22.09
C ASP A 547 19.27 6.07 22.46
N GLY A 548 18.65 5.26 21.62
CA GLY A 548 17.34 4.69 21.89
C GLY A 548 17.04 3.41 21.12
N VAL A 549 16.17 2.59 21.70
CA VAL A 549 15.66 1.36 21.08
C VAL A 549 14.21 1.61 20.68
N VAL A 550 13.87 1.44 19.41
CA VAL A 550 12.51 1.58 18.87
C VAL A 550 11.98 0.18 18.55
N ASN A 551 10.97 -0.26 19.30
CA ASN A 551 10.35 -1.57 19.12
C ASN A 551 9.05 -1.44 18.32
N ALA A 552 8.52 -2.57 17.81
CA ALA A 552 7.21 -2.60 17.18
C ALA A 552 6.15 -1.88 18.03
N GLY A 553 5.41 -0.96 17.40
CA GLY A 553 4.40 -0.11 18.02
C GLY A 553 4.91 1.18 18.63
N ASP A 554 6.22 1.37 18.78
CA ASP A 554 6.81 2.65 19.16
C ASP A 554 6.84 3.61 17.94
N ALA A 555 6.78 4.91 18.24
CA ALA A 555 7.05 5.97 17.28
C ALA A 555 8.21 6.83 17.81
N LEU A 556 9.06 7.35 16.92
CA LEU A 556 10.15 8.26 17.25
C LEU A 556 9.98 9.54 16.44
N PHE A 557 9.76 10.65 17.12
CA PHE A 557 9.83 11.95 16.49
C PHE A 557 11.30 12.32 16.26
N ILE A 558 11.67 12.50 15.00
CA ILE A 558 12.98 12.94 14.53
C ILE A 558 12.79 14.35 13.95
N PRO A 559 13.21 15.39 14.66
CA PRO A 559 13.05 16.75 14.16
C PRO A 559 13.94 16.98 12.95
N GLN A 560 13.51 17.91 12.09
CA GLN A 560 14.28 18.32 10.92
C GLN A 560 15.74 18.62 11.29
N LYS A 561 16.68 18.23 10.43
CA LYS A 561 18.14 18.40 10.61
C LYS A 561 18.79 17.64 11.77
N TRP A 562 18.07 16.87 12.57
CA TRP A 562 18.72 16.01 13.57
C TRP A 562 19.50 14.88 12.90
N TRP A 563 20.76 14.75 13.29
CA TRP A 563 21.62 13.66 12.84
C TRP A 563 21.16 12.38 13.48
N HIS A 564 20.91 11.33 12.70
CA HIS A 564 20.45 10.05 13.20
C HIS A 564 21.04 8.87 12.42
N PHE A 565 21.56 7.91 13.17
CA PHE A 565 22.03 6.61 12.72
C PHE A 565 20.99 5.57 13.11
N VAL A 566 20.78 4.57 12.25
CA VAL A 566 19.80 3.51 12.49
C VAL A 566 20.40 2.14 12.21
N ARG A 567 20.22 1.18 13.13
CA ARG A 567 20.51 -0.25 12.91
C ARG A 567 19.29 -1.12 13.20
N SER A 568 18.98 -2.06 12.33
CA SER A 568 18.02 -3.13 12.62
C SER A 568 18.66 -4.25 13.43
N THR A 569 18.10 -4.61 14.59
CA THR A 569 18.60 -5.75 15.40
C THR A 569 17.89 -7.06 15.05
N THR A 570 16.70 -6.95 14.49
CA THR A 570 15.89 -8.06 13.96
C THR A 570 15.48 -7.74 12.53
N PRO A 571 14.92 -8.70 11.77
CA PRO A 571 14.15 -8.38 10.58
C PRO A 571 13.15 -7.29 10.92
N SER A 572 13.03 -6.27 10.06
CA SER A 572 12.30 -5.06 10.40
C SER A 572 11.44 -4.53 9.27
N ILE A 573 10.31 -3.95 9.66
CA ILE A 573 9.42 -3.16 8.81
C ILE A 573 9.18 -1.84 9.56
N SER A 574 9.38 -0.71 8.89
CA SER A 574 9.16 0.62 9.47
C SER A 574 8.54 1.56 8.43
N ILE A 575 7.82 2.57 8.92
CA ILE A 575 7.24 3.64 8.11
C ILE A 575 7.78 4.96 8.63
N SER A 576 8.38 5.78 7.77
CA SER A 576 8.62 7.19 8.08
C SER A 576 7.52 8.05 7.50
N PHE A 577 7.00 8.98 8.30
CA PHE A 577 6.05 10.01 7.90
C PHE A 577 6.79 11.33 7.90
N TRP A 578 7.14 11.85 6.73
CA TRP A 578 7.79 13.14 6.58
C TRP A 578 6.74 14.24 6.43
N PHE A 579 6.85 15.27 7.27
CA PHE A 579 5.91 16.39 7.36
C PHE A 579 6.67 17.70 7.65
N ASP A 580 5.98 18.84 7.51
CA ASP A 580 6.55 20.16 7.77
C ASP A 580 6.18 20.68 9.17
#